data_AF-A0A9E4R6Y5-F1
#
_entry.id   AF-A0A9E4R6Y5-F1
#
_cell.length_a   1.000
_cell.length_b   1.000
_cell.length_c   1.000
_cell.angle_alpha   90.00
_cell.angle_beta   90.00
_cell.angle_gamma   90.00
#
_symmetry.space_group_name_H-M   'P 1'
#
loop_
_entity.id
_entity.type
_entity.pdbx_description
1 polymer ?
#
loop_
_entity_poly.entity_id
_entity_poly.type
_entity_poly.pdbx_seq_one_letter_code
_entity_poly.pdbx_strand_id
1 'polypeptide(L)'
;MVSIESTPEMAAKVYETIEANLEVVRRRLGKPLTLADKIMLGHLDNPETQEMVPGESYLFLRPDRVILQDVLGQTGMLQFMQTKKDRVAVPTTIHCDHLIQARVEGVSDLKESLEENSEVYDFLRSAAAKFGAGFWGPGAGIIHQVALENYAFPGQLMIGTDSHTPNAGGLGACSVGVGGADAVETMAGLPWEVLYPRHIAVYLTGELGGWTAPKDVILYVAGA
;
A
#
# COMPACT_ATOMS: atom_id res chain seq x y z
N MET A 1 -7.19 -6.47 19.10
CA MET A 1 -5.90 -5.96 18.60
C MET A 1 -5.97 -6.06 17.09
N VAL A 2 -5.61 -5.02 16.35
CA VAL A 2 -5.56 -5.11 14.88
C VAL A 2 -4.47 -6.15 14.55
N SER A 3 -4.82 -7.19 13.81
CA SER A 3 -3.84 -8.17 13.32
C SER A 3 -2.98 -7.50 12.26
N ILE A 4 -1.65 -7.66 12.33
CA ILE A 4 -0.74 -7.13 11.31
C ILE A 4 -0.81 -7.96 10.04
N GLU A 5 -0.92 -9.28 10.20
CA GLU A 5 -0.93 -10.25 9.11
C GLU A 5 -2.17 -10.15 8.24
N SER A 6 -1.99 -10.38 6.93
CA SER A 6 -3.10 -10.64 6.00
C SER A 6 -3.59 -12.06 6.18
N THR A 7 -4.57 -12.26 7.06
CA THR A 7 -5.14 -13.60 7.25
C THR A 7 -6.25 -13.89 6.23
N PRO A 8 -6.58 -15.17 5.97
CA PRO A 8 -7.73 -15.52 5.15
C PRO A 8 -9.05 -14.89 5.64
N GLU A 9 -9.22 -14.72 6.94
CA GLU A 9 -10.39 -14.06 7.54
C GLU A 9 -10.43 -12.56 7.21
N MET A 10 -9.27 -11.89 7.19
CA MET A 10 -9.18 -10.50 6.73
C MET A 10 -9.59 -10.41 5.26
N ALA A 11 -9.03 -11.26 4.39
CA ALA A 11 -9.35 -11.25 2.96
C ALA A 11 -10.84 -11.54 2.71
N ALA A 12 -11.43 -12.51 3.42
CA ALA A 12 -12.85 -12.81 3.31
C ALA A 12 -13.73 -11.59 3.66
N LYS A 13 -13.40 -10.89 4.76
CA LYS A 13 -14.13 -9.68 5.16
C LYS A 13 -13.99 -8.54 4.13
N VAL A 14 -12.82 -8.40 3.52
CA VAL A 14 -12.60 -7.44 2.43
C VAL A 14 -13.48 -7.80 1.23
N TYR A 15 -13.55 -9.07 0.84
CA TYR A 15 -14.41 -9.51 -0.25
C TYR A 15 -15.90 -9.30 0.02
N GLU A 16 -16.38 -9.59 1.23
CA GLU A 16 -17.76 -9.30 1.63
C GLU A 16 -18.08 -7.80 1.52
N THR A 17 -17.15 -6.95 1.97
CA THR A 17 -17.29 -5.48 1.89
C THR A 17 -17.34 -5.00 0.43
N ILE A 18 -16.41 -5.49 -0.40
CA ILE A 18 -16.36 -5.19 -1.82
C ILE A 18 -17.65 -5.62 -2.50
N GLU A 19 -18.16 -6.82 -2.22
CA GLU A 19 -19.38 -7.33 -2.85
C GLU A 19 -20.59 -6.44 -2.52
N ALA A 20 -20.80 -6.12 -1.24
CA ALA A 20 -21.87 -5.24 -0.79
C ALA A 20 -21.79 -3.84 -1.42
N ASN A 21 -20.60 -3.24 -1.46
CA ASN A 21 -20.39 -1.94 -2.08
C ASN A 21 -20.62 -1.98 -3.59
N LEU A 22 -20.18 -3.04 -4.26
CA LEU A 22 -20.34 -3.19 -5.70
C LEU A 22 -21.80 -3.45 -6.13
N GLU A 23 -22.65 -4.02 -5.28
CA GLU A 23 -24.09 -4.08 -5.56
C GLU A 23 -24.69 -2.68 -5.74
N VAL A 24 -24.36 -1.76 -4.83
CA VAL A 24 -24.77 -0.35 -4.90
C VAL A 24 -24.17 0.35 -6.11
N VAL A 25 -22.86 0.19 -6.32
CA VAL A 25 -22.13 0.84 -7.43
C VAL A 25 -22.67 0.38 -8.79
N ARG A 26 -22.91 -0.93 -8.98
CA ARG A 26 -23.46 -1.48 -10.23
C ARG A 26 -24.86 -0.95 -10.51
N ARG A 27 -25.71 -0.88 -9.48
CA ARG A 27 -27.06 -0.29 -9.59
C ARG A 27 -27.00 1.18 -10.02
N ARG A 28 -26.07 1.97 -9.46
CA ARG A 28 -25.94 3.41 -9.72
C ARG A 28 -25.30 3.72 -11.06
N LEU A 29 -24.28 2.97 -11.47
CA LEU A 29 -23.53 3.24 -12.70
C LEU A 29 -24.11 2.57 -13.95
N GLY A 30 -24.80 1.43 -13.82
CA GLY A 30 -25.44 0.74 -14.93
C GLY A 30 -24.49 0.29 -16.05
N LYS A 31 -23.19 0.15 -15.77
CA LYS A 31 -22.15 -0.21 -16.77
C LYS A 31 -21.20 -1.29 -16.24
N PRO A 32 -20.52 -2.03 -17.13
CA PRO A 32 -19.43 -2.93 -16.74
C PRO A 32 -18.30 -2.17 -16.03
N LEU A 33 -17.64 -2.85 -15.09
CA LEU A 33 -16.54 -2.31 -14.29
C LEU A 33 -15.24 -3.06 -14.60
N THR A 34 -14.13 -2.32 -14.75
CA THR A 34 -12.79 -2.90 -14.84
C THR A 34 -12.36 -3.52 -13.50
N LEU A 35 -11.22 -4.22 -13.46
CA LEU A 35 -10.67 -4.71 -12.19
C LEU A 35 -10.36 -3.55 -11.23
N ALA A 36 -9.70 -2.50 -11.73
CA ALA A 36 -9.38 -1.31 -10.94
C ALA A 36 -10.65 -0.66 -10.39
N ASP A 37 -11.70 -0.50 -11.22
CA ASP A 37 -13.01 0.01 -10.77
C ASP A 37 -13.61 -0.85 -9.66
N LYS A 38 -13.59 -2.18 -9.82
CA LYS A 38 -14.17 -3.09 -8.83
C LYS A 38 -13.46 -2.98 -7.48
N ILE A 39 -12.14 -2.88 -7.49
CA ILE A 39 -11.37 -2.75 -6.25
C ILE A 39 -11.61 -1.36 -5.67
N MET A 40 -11.33 -0.28 -6.40
CA MET A 40 -11.47 1.07 -5.86
C MET A 40 -12.90 1.40 -5.41
N LEU A 41 -13.90 1.15 -6.25
CA LEU A 41 -15.30 1.44 -5.91
C LEU A 41 -15.85 0.44 -4.87
N GLY A 42 -15.25 -0.75 -4.75
CA GLY A 42 -15.54 -1.70 -3.68
C GLY A 42 -15.05 -1.23 -2.31
N HIS A 43 -14.12 -0.27 -2.25
CA HIS A 43 -13.59 0.29 -0.99
C HIS A 43 -14.15 1.67 -0.66
N LEU A 44 -15.25 2.11 -1.29
CA LEU A 44 -15.89 3.38 -0.95
C LEU A 44 -16.34 3.40 0.51
N ASP A 45 -16.10 4.52 1.17
CA ASP A 45 -16.63 4.77 2.52
C ASP A 45 -18.16 4.89 2.52
N ASN A 46 -18.72 5.52 1.48
CA ASN A 46 -20.16 5.64 1.29
C ASN A 46 -20.55 5.47 -0.19
N PRO A 47 -20.86 4.23 -0.64
CA PRO A 47 -21.18 3.96 -2.03
C PRO A 47 -22.53 4.52 -2.50
N GLU A 48 -23.43 4.92 -1.60
CA GLU A 48 -24.77 5.42 -1.95
C GLU A 48 -24.73 6.87 -2.46
N THR A 49 -23.87 7.70 -1.87
CA THR A 49 -23.81 9.14 -2.19
C THR A 49 -22.56 9.55 -2.96
N GLN A 50 -21.53 8.70 -3.02
CA GLN A 50 -20.28 9.01 -3.71
C GLN A 50 -20.50 9.40 -5.18
N GLU A 51 -19.86 10.48 -5.63
CA GLU A 51 -19.74 10.82 -7.05
C GLU A 51 -18.63 9.98 -7.71
N MET A 52 -18.90 9.41 -8.89
CA MET A 52 -18.06 8.39 -9.51
C MET A 52 -17.76 8.72 -10.99
N VAL A 53 -17.23 9.92 -11.24
CA VAL A 53 -16.81 10.38 -12.57
C VAL A 53 -15.27 10.31 -12.69
N PRO A 54 -14.73 9.41 -13.55
CA PRO A 54 -13.28 9.25 -13.72
C PRO A 54 -12.58 10.54 -14.20
N GLY A 55 -11.55 10.94 -13.47
CA GLY A 55 -10.76 12.15 -13.73
C GLY A 55 -11.40 13.45 -13.24
N GLU A 56 -12.52 13.39 -12.54
CA GLU A 56 -13.24 14.56 -12.02
C GLU A 56 -13.58 14.42 -10.53
N SER A 57 -14.20 13.32 -10.12
CA SER A 57 -14.63 13.12 -8.73
C SER A 57 -13.46 12.66 -7.84
N TYR A 58 -13.41 13.17 -6.61
CA TYR A 58 -12.59 12.62 -5.54
C TYR A 58 -13.35 11.53 -4.79
N LEU A 59 -12.76 10.34 -4.70
CA LEU A 59 -13.30 9.21 -3.97
C LEU A 59 -12.81 9.23 -2.52
N PHE A 60 -13.70 8.90 -1.60
CA PHE A 60 -13.37 8.66 -0.20
C PHE A 60 -13.32 7.15 0.03
N LEU A 61 -12.11 6.63 0.25
CA LEU A 61 -11.83 5.20 0.30
C LEU A 61 -11.43 4.73 1.70
N ARG A 62 -11.59 3.42 1.94
CA ARG A 62 -11.11 2.72 3.13
C ARG A 62 -10.01 1.74 2.74
N PRO A 63 -8.73 2.16 2.71
CA PRO A 63 -7.62 1.23 2.50
C PRO A 63 -7.57 0.16 3.60
N ASP A 64 -7.19 -1.06 3.22
CA ASP A 64 -7.10 -2.20 4.12
C ASP A 64 -5.81 -2.23 4.93
N ARG A 65 -4.75 -1.62 4.41
CA ARG A 65 -3.40 -1.60 5.02
C ARG A 65 -2.61 -0.36 4.63
N VAL A 66 -1.72 0.04 5.55
CA VAL A 66 -0.65 1.01 5.31
C VAL A 66 0.73 0.34 5.40
N ILE A 67 1.64 0.63 4.48
CA ILE A 67 3.06 0.24 4.55
C ILE A 67 3.96 1.48 4.54
N LEU A 68 4.91 1.56 5.47
CA LEU A 68 5.83 2.69 5.63
C LEU A 68 7.26 2.20 5.42
N GLN A 69 8.07 2.94 4.67
CA GLN A 69 9.53 2.77 4.66
C GLN A 69 10.18 3.69 5.70
N ASP A 70 11.43 3.47 6.08
CA ASP A 70 12.10 4.10 7.22
C ASP A 70 12.48 5.58 7.06
N VAL A 71 12.54 6.14 5.86
CA VAL A 71 12.72 7.59 5.61
C VAL A 71 11.41 8.34 5.85
N LEU A 72 10.33 8.01 5.14
CA LEU A 72 9.05 8.71 5.31
C LEU A 72 8.23 8.18 6.51
N GLY A 73 8.52 6.98 6.99
CA GLY A 73 7.91 6.41 8.18
C GLY A 73 8.27 7.19 9.45
N GLN A 74 9.43 7.86 9.49
CA GLN A 74 9.79 8.76 10.59
C GLN A 74 8.78 9.89 10.73
N THR A 75 8.58 10.65 9.65
CA THR A 75 7.67 11.80 9.64
C THR A 75 6.22 11.35 9.76
N GLY A 76 5.84 10.24 9.13
CA GLY A 76 4.53 9.61 9.28
C GLY A 76 4.20 9.27 10.73
N MET A 77 5.11 8.59 11.45
CA MET A 77 4.89 8.25 12.86
C MET A 77 4.87 9.48 13.77
N LEU A 78 5.73 10.49 13.52
CA LEU A 78 5.70 11.75 14.25
C LEU A 78 4.38 12.50 14.07
N GLN A 79 3.83 12.54 12.86
CA GLN A 79 2.53 13.13 12.58
C GLN A 79 1.40 12.30 13.21
N PHE A 80 1.47 10.97 13.14
CA PHE A 80 0.49 10.09 13.78
C PHE A 80 0.44 10.32 15.29
N MET A 81 1.57 10.54 15.96
CA MET A 81 1.62 10.89 17.38
C MET A 81 0.82 12.16 17.71
N GLN A 82 0.72 13.12 16.79
CA GLN A 82 -0.06 14.35 16.98
C GLN A 82 -1.57 14.14 16.88
N THR A 83 -2.02 13.03 16.27
CA THR A 83 -3.44 12.67 16.23
C THR A 83 -3.99 12.30 17.63
N LYS A 84 -3.10 12.02 18.59
CA LYS A 84 -3.41 11.55 19.94
C LYS A 84 -4.21 10.25 19.98
N LYS A 85 -4.23 9.49 18.87
CA LYS A 85 -4.77 8.13 18.85
C LYS A 85 -3.82 7.19 19.60
N ASP A 86 -4.39 6.27 20.34
CA ASP A 86 -3.60 5.29 21.10
C ASP A 86 -3.00 4.20 20.20
N ARG A 87 -3.64 3.91 19.05
CA ARG A 87 -3.27 2.84 18.12
C ARG A 87 -3.69 3.16 16.69
N VAL A 88 -3.01 2.55 15.72
CA VAL A 88 -3.42 2.59 14.31
C VAL A 88 -4.76 1.89 14.08
N ALA A 89 -5.57 2.42 13.16
CA ALA A 89 -6.92 1.94 12.86
C ALA A 89 -6.92 0.73 11.90
N VAL A 90 -5.91 0.63 11.03
CA VAL A 90 -5.73 -0.43 10.05
C VAL A 90 -4.37 -1.10 10.22
N PRO A 91 -4.20 -2.38 9.79
CA PRO A 91 -2.90 -3.03 9.76
C PRO A 91 -1.84 -2.11 9.15
N THR A 92 -0.76 -1.87 9.89
CA THR A 92 0.30 -0.95 9.48
C THR A 92 1.65 -1.60 9.72
N THR A 93 2.59 -1.47 8.79
CA THR A 93 3.95 -2.02 8.94
C THR A 93 5.01 -1.00 8.56
N ILE A 94 6.10 -0.95 9.32
CA ILE A 94 7.28 -0.14 9.03
C ILE A 94 8.41 -1.06 8.55
N HIS A 95 9.11 -0.67 7.50
CA HIS A 95 10.19 -1.42 6.85
C HIS A 95 11.47 -0.60 6.84
N CYS A 96 12.57 -1.17 7.35
CA CYS A 96 13.88 -0.52 7.40
C CYS A 96 14.78 -0.96 6.25
N ASP A 97 14.65 -0.29 5.10
CA ASP A 97 15.32 -0.67 3.86
C ASP A 97 16.00 0.49 3.11
N HIS A 98 15.74 1.76 3.44
CA HIS A 98 16.33 2.90 2.71
C HIS A 98 17.59 3.47 3.38
N LEU A 99 17.83 3.17 4.66
CA LEU A 99 18.96 3.72 5.42
C LEU A 99 20.19 2.82 5.46
N ILE A 100 20.19 1.71 4.70
CA ILE A 100 21.36 0.83 4.55
C ILE A 100 22.17 1.29 3.33
N GLN A 101 23.40 1.74 3.56
CA GLN A 101 24.26 2.23 2.49
C GLN A 101 25.18 1.12 1.96
N ALA A 102 25.11 0.86 0.64
CA ALA A 102 26.07 -0.03 -0.02
C ALA A 102 27.46 0.64 -0.12
N ARG A 103 28.50 -0.02 0.39
CA ARG A 103 29.90 0.43 0.41
C ARG A 103 30.86 -0.67 -0.02
N VAL A 104 30.82 -1.82 0.65
CA VAL A 104 31.75 -2.93 0.45
C VAL A 104 31.00 -4.21 0.12
N GLU A 105 30.19 -4.71 1.05
CA GLU A 105 29.38 -5.92 0.90
C GLU A 105 28.25 -5.97 1.94
N GLY A 106 27.25 -6.81 1.72
CA GLY A 106 26.00 -6.79 2.48
C GLY A 106 26.14 -6.92 4.00
N VAL A 107 27.01 -7.80 4.52
CA VAL A 107 27.14 -8.03 5.97
C VAL A 107 27.83 -6.85 6.66
N SER A 108 28.96 -6.36 6.12
CA SER A 108 29.66 -5.19 6.66
C SER A 108 28.81 -3.93 6.56
N ASP A 109 28.17 -3.71 5.41
CA ASP A 109 27.38 -2.51 5.14
C ASP A 109 26.15 -2.42 6.06
N LEU A 110 25.49 -3.56 6.30
CA LEU A 110 24.38 -3.64 7.27
C LEU A 110 24.86 -3.33 8.68
N LYS A 111 26.00 -3.88 9.10
CA LYS A 111 26.55 -3.64 10.45
C LYS A 111 26.86 -2.15 10.66
N GLU A 112 27.54 -1.50 9.71
CA GLU A 112 27.85 -0.07 9.79
C GLU A 112 26.55 0.77 9.80
N SER A 113 25.61 0.45 8.93
CA SER A 113 24.33 1.18 8.84
C SER A 113 23.48 1.05 10.11
N LEU A 114 23.57 -0.09 10.82
CA LEU A 114 22.95 -0.31 12.13
C LEU A 114 23.52 0.61 13.20
N GLU A 115 24.84 0.83 13.20
CA GLU A 115 25.50 1.74 14.13
C GLU A 115 25.13 3.20 13.81
N GLU A 116 25.22 3.59 12.53
CA GLU A 116 24.97 4.96 12.06
C GLU A 116 23.52 5.43 12.26
N ASN A 117 22.53 4.55 12.04
CA ASN A 117 21.11 4.90 12.05
C ASN A 117 20.35 4.33 13.26
N SER A 118 21.08 3.93 14.31
CA SER A 118 20.52 3.29 15.52
C SER A 118 19.38 4.10 16.15
N GLU A 119 19.51 5.43 16.23
CA GLU A 119 18.46 6.31 16.77
C GLU A 119 17.14 6.21 15.99
N VAL A 120 17.22 6.20 14.66
CA VAL A 120 16.05 6.11 13.79
C VAL A 120 15.38 4.75 13.93
N TYR A 121 16.16 3.67 13.91
CA TYR A 121 15.61 2.31 14.05
C TYR A 121 14.98 2.09 15.43
N ASP A 122 15.57 2.62 16.50
CA ASP A 122 15.01 2.54 17.84
C ASP A 122 13.73 3.37 17.99
N PHE A 123 13.67 4.56 17.38
CA PHE A 123 12.45 5.35 17.30
C PHE A 123 11.33 4.59 16.59
N LEU A 124 11.58 4.08 15.37
CA LEU A 124 10.57 3.37 14.58
C LEU A 124 10.11 2.09 15.27
N ARG A 125 11.03 1.31 15.85
CA ARG A 125 10.72 0.08 16.60
C ARG A 125 9.84 0.38 17.81
N SER A 126 10.19 1.39 18.60
CA SER A 126 9.42 1.76 19.79
C SER A 126 8.06 2.38 19.45
N ALA A 127 7.99 3.19 18.38
CA ALA A 127 6.75 3.75 17.88
C ALA A 127 5.81 2.65 17.36
N ALA A 128 6.32 1.70 16.57
CA ALA A 128 5.54 0.57 16.08
C ALA A 128 4.96 -0.26 17.23
N ALA A 129 5.79 -0.59 18.23
CA ALA A 129 5.35 -1.32 19.41
C ALA A 129 4.28 -0.55 20.22
N LYS A 130 4.44 0.77 20.38
CA LYS A 130 3.49 1.62 21.11
C LYS A 130 2.13 1.68 20.43
N PHE A 131 2.11 1.93 19.11
CA PHE A 131 0.88 2.18 18.36
C PHE A 131 0.27 0.92 17.73
N GLY A 132 0.92 -0.24 17.88
CA GLY A 132 0.43 -1.52 17.37
C GLY A 132 0.61 -1.67 15.87
N ALA A 133 1.73 -1.21 15.32
CA ALA A 133 2.17 -1.49 13.96
C ALA A 133 3.22 -2.62 13.95
N GLY A 134 3.37 -3.31 12.83
CA GLY A 134 4.46 -4.26 12.58
C GLY A 134 5.77 -3.52 12.29
N PHE A 135 6.89 -4.18 12.59
CA PHE A 135 8.23 -3.62 12.39
C PHE A 135 9.14 -4.67 11.74
N TRP A 136 9.56 -4.40 10.51
CA TRP A 136 10.60 -5.13 9.80
C TRP A 136 11.92 -4.38 9.96
N GLY A 137 12.79 -4.94 10.80
CA GLY A 137 14.07 -4.31 11.12
C GLY A 137 15.06 -4.29 9.95
N PRO A 138 16.19 -3.58 10.10
CA PRO A 138 17.18 -3.43 9.04
C PRO A 138 17.70 -4.79 8.56
N GLY A 139 17.72 -4.99 7.24
CA GLY A 139 18.12 -6.25 6.61
C GLY A 139 16.99 -7.27 6.44
N ALA A 140 15.75 -6.95 6.83
CA ALA A 140 14.59 -7.80 6.57
C ALA A 140 14.23 -7.95 5.09
N GLY A 141 14.51 -6.92 4.29
CA GLY A 141 14.21 -6.89 2.86
C GLY A 141 13.57 -5.56 2.45
N ILE A 142 13.48 -5.34 1.14
CA ILE A 142 12.85 -4.15 0.55
C ILE A 142 11.35 -4.19 0.81
N ILE A 143 10.76 -3.07 1.22
CA ILE A 143 9.35 -2.90 1.61
C ILE A 143 8.37 -3.60 0.66
N HIS A 144 8.55 -3.44 -0.65
CA HIS A 144 7.64 -3.98 -1.66
C HIS A 144 7.77 -5.48 -1.84
N GLN A 145 8.96 -6.04 -1.62
CA GLN A 145 9.20 -7.47 -1.67
C GLN A 145 8.56 -8.14 -0.45
N VAL A 146 8.83 -7.59 0.74
CA VAL A 146 8.23 -8.06 1.98
C VAL A 146 6.69 -7.96 1.91
N ALA A 147 6.17 -6.85 1.38
CA ALA A 147 4.73 -6.68 1.18
C ALA A 147 4.13 -7.69 0.20
N LEU A 148 4.81 -7.96 -0.93
CA LEU A 148 4.34 -8.94 -1.90
C LEU A 148 4.31 -10.36 -1.31
N GLU A 149 5.32 -10.72 -0.52
CA GLU A 149 5.47 -12.06 0.04
C GLU A 149 4.54 -12.34 1.24
N ASN A 150 4.20 -11.31 2.01
CA ASN A 150 3.51 -11.50 3.31
C ASN A 150 2.14 -10.82 3.40
N TYR A 151 1.91 -9.74 2.63
CA TYR A 151 0.80 -8.83 2.90
C TYR A 151 -0.17 -8.64 1.75
N ALA A 152 0.30 -8.69 0.50
CA ALA A 152 -0.52 -8.47 -0.67
C ALA A 152 -1.43 -9.68 -0.95
N PHE A 153 -2.67 -9.41 -1.32
CA PHE A 153 -3.61 -10.43 -1.82
C PHE A 153 -4.56 -9.82 -2.86
N PRO A 154 -5.19 -10.65 -3.72
CA PRO A 154 -6.10 -10.15 -4.74
C PRO A 154 -7.23 -9.30 -4.16
N GLY A 155 -7.58 -8.19 -4.82
CA GLY A 155 -8.69 -7.36 -4.39
C GLY A 155 -8.40 -6.42 -3.21
N GLN A 156 -7.23 -6.50 -2.57
CA GLN A 156 -6.84 -5.58 -1.51
C GLN A 156 -6.67 -4.14 -2.01
N LEU A 157 -7.04 -3.15 -1.19
CA LEU A 157 -6.58 -1.76 -1.33
C LEU A 157 -5.45 -1.46 -0.33
N MET A 158 -4.22 -1.27 -0.82
CA MET A 158 -3.04 -0.96 0.00
C MET A 158 -2.49 0.42 -0.32
N ILE A 159 -2.16 1.22 0.69
CA ILE A 159 -1.39 2.46 0.48
C ILE A 159 -0.03 2.37 1.13
N GLY A 160 0.96 3.04 0.55
CA GLY A 160 2.32 3.01 1.07
C GLY A 160 3.05 4.32 0.85
N THR A 161 3.91 4.72 1.79
CA THR A 161 4.72 5.94 1.67
C THR A 161 5.96 5.71 0.80
N ASP A 162 5.74 5.14 -0.39
CA ASP A 162 6.75 4.91 -1.41
C ASP A 162 6.10 4.85 -2.80
N SER A 163 6.77 5.38 -3.81
CA SER A 163 6.24 5.46 -5.19
C SER A 163 6.10 4.10 -5.88
N HIS A 164 6.84 3.08 -5.45
CA HIS A 164 6.81 1.73 -6.03
C HIS A 164 5.81 0.79 -5.34
N THR A 165 4.98 1.32 -4.43
CA THR A 165 3.85 0.61 -3.83
C THR A 165 2.94 -0.10 -4.85
N PRO A 166 2.75 0.39 -6.11
CA PRO A 166 2.08 -0.34 -7.17
C PRO A 166 2.60 -1.76 -7.47
N ASN A 167 3.78 -2.16 -6.96
CA ASN A 167 4.33 -3.51 -7.09
C ASN A 167 3.33 -4.61 -6.67
N ALA A 168 2.55 -4.39 -5.61
CA ALA A 168 1.55 -5.37 -5.14
C ALA A 168 0.42 -5.61 -6.16
N GLY A 169 0.26 -4.74 -7.17
CA GLY A 169 -0.64 -4.99 -8.31
C GLY A 169 -0.30 -6.27 -9.09
N GLY A 170 0.94 -6.76 -9.00
CA GLY A 170 1.32 -8.09 -9.53
C GLY A 170 0.56 -9.27 -8.90
N LEU A 171 0.00 -9.10 -7.69
CA LEU A 171 -0.89 -10.05 -7.02
C LEU A 171 -2.38 -9.66 -7.10
N GLY A 172 -2.75 -8.74 -7.99
CA GLY A 172 -4.14 -8.33 -8.18
C GLY A 172 -4.69 -7.40 -7.10
N ALA A 173 -3.83 -6.79 -6.28
CA ALA A 173 -4.20 -5.69 -5.40
C ALA A 173 -4.31 -4.38 -6.18
N CYS A 174 -5.05 -3.40 -5.64
CA CYS A 174 -4.90 -2.00 -6.00
C CYS A 174 -3.98 -1.36 -4.94
N SER A 175 -2.76 -1.01 -5.32
CA SER A 175 -1.78 -0.48 -4.39
C SER A 175 -1.21 0.85 -4.86
N VAL A 176 -1.22 1.85 -3.98
CA VAL A 176 -0.94 3.25 -4.36
C VAL A 176 0.11 3.88 -3.45
N GLY A 177 1.10 4.53 -4.08
CA GLY A 177 2.07 5.34 -3.38
C GLY A 177 1.47 6.66 -2.94
N VAL A 178 1.64 7.03 -1.68
CA VAL A 178 1.05 8.22 -1.05
C VAL A 178 2.07 9.01 -0.23
N GLY A 179 1.70 10.24 0.17
CA GLY A 179 2.48 11.01 1.13
C GLY A 179 2.29 10.52 2.57
N GLY A 180 3.13 11.03 3.48
CA GLY A 180 3.02 10.71 4.91
C GLY A 180 1.68 11.13 5.52
N ALA A 181 1.10 12.25 5.08
CA ALA A 181 -0.18 12.75 5.60
C ALA A 181 -1.34 11.81 5.27
N ASP A 182 -1.47 11.37 4.02
CA ASP A 182 -2.51 10.44 3.57
C ASP A 182 -2.43 9.09 4.32
N ALA A 183 -1.20 8.61 4.53
CA ALA A 183 -0.96 7.41 5.33
C ALA A 183 -1.41 7.63 6.78
N VAL A 184 -1.12 8.79 7.39
CA VAL A 184 -1.52 9.14 8.76
C VAL A 184 -3.04 9.26 8.90
N GLU A 185 -3.73 9.84 7.92
CA GLU A 185 -5.20 9.92 7.90
C GLU A 185 -5.83 8.52 7.93
N THR A 186 -5.33 7.63 7.08
CA THR A 186 -5.76 6.22 7.03
C THR A 186 -5.44 5.50 8.35
N MET A 187 -4.22 5.68 8.88
CA MET A 187 -3.82 5.14 10.18
C MET A 187 -4.70 5.69 11.32
N ALA A 188 -5.22 6.92 11.21
CA ALA A 188 -6.12 7.54 12.18
C ALA A 188 -7.59 7.11 12.03
N GLY A 189 -7.90 6.34 10.97
CA GLY A 189 -9.24 5.85 10.66
C GLY A 189 -10.10 6.85 9.90
N LEU A 190 -9.50 7.81 9.21
CA LEU A 190 -10.19 8.70 8.28
C LEU A 190 -10.25 8.04 6.89
N PRO A 191 -11.26 8.38 6.06
CA PRO A 191 -11.28 7.94 4.68
C PRO A 191 -10.13 8.62 3.91
N TRP A 192 -9.47 7.87 3.04
CA TRP A 192 -8.43 8.39 2.16
C TRP A 192 -9.08 9.01 0.91
N GLU A 193 -8.74 10.27 0.63
CA GLU A 193 -9.23 10.99 -0.54
C GLU A 193 -8.30 10.78 -1.74
N VAL A 194 -8.85 10.35 -2.88
CA VAL A 194 -8.08 10.19 -4.12
C VAL A 194 -8.93 10.55 -5.34
N LEU A 195 -8.33 11.27 -6.29
CA LEU A 195 -8.98 11.51 -7.59
C LEU A 195 -9.28 10.18 -8.26
N TYR A 196 -10.54 9.92 -8.64
CA TYR A 196 -10.92 8.70 -9.34
C TYR A 196 -10.12 8.60 -10.65
N PRO A 197 -9.18 7.66 -10.82
CA PRO A 197 -8.31 7.66 -11.99
C PRO A 197 -9.06 7.34 -13.28
N ARG A 198 -8.51 7.86 -14.38
CA ARG A 198 -8.78 7.32 -15.71
C ARG A 198 -8.01 6.02 -15.90
N HIS A 199 -8.43 5.21 -16.86
CA HIS A 199 -7.87 3.89 -17.11
C HIS A 199 -7.07 3.87 -18.40
N ILE A 200 -5.90 3.22 -18.35
CA ILE A 200 -5.13 2.83 -19.53
C ILE A 200 -5.10 1.29 -19.55
N ALA A 201 -5.56 0.70 -20.64
CA ALA A 201 -5.53 -0.75 -20.83
C ALA A 201 -4.36 -1.12 -21.76
N VAL A 202 -3.41 -1.87 -21.22
CA VAL A 202 -2.32 -2.47 -22.00
C VAL A 202 -2.68 -3.91 -22.31
N TYR A 203 -2.98 -4.19 -23.57
CA TYR A 203 -3.33 -5.53 -24.04
C TYR A 203 -2.07 -6.28 -24.47
N LEU A 204 -1.64 -7.24 -23.65
CA LEU A 204 -0.52 -8.12 -23.97
C LEU A 204 -1.00 -9.28 -24.84
N THR A 205 -0.27 -9.57 -25.93
CA THR A 205 -0.53 -10.69 -26.84
C THR A 205 0.76 -11.45 -27.11
N GLY A 206 0.65 -12.71 -27.54
CA GLY A 206 1.81 -13.58 -27.75
C GLY A 206 2.41 -14.11 -26.43
N GLU A 207 3.69 -14.44 -26.47
CA GLU A 207 4.45 -14.97 -25.33
C GLU A 207 5.86 -14.38 -25.30
N LEU A 208 6.47 -14.29 -24.12
CA LEU A 208 7.87 -13.88 -23.98
C LEU A 208 8.79 -14.96 -24.58
N GLY A 209 9.86 -14.55 -25.28
CA GLY A 209 10.78 -15.48 -25.94
C GLY A 209 12.24 -15.07 -25.79
N GLY A 210 13.13 -16.06 -25.78
CA GLY A 210 14.57 -15.84 -25.70
C GLY A 210 15.01 -15.15 -24.40
N TRP A 211 15.62 -13.97 -24.54
CA TRP A 211 16.13 -13.17 -23.42
C TRP A 211 15.11 -12.14 -22.88
N THR A 212 13.94 -12.03 -23.50
CA THR A 212 12.93 -11.05 -23.09
C THR A 212 12.33 -11.42 -21.73
N ALA A 213 12.30 -10.47 -20.81
CA ALA A 213 11.81 -10.61 -19.44
C ALA A 213 10.61 -9.67 -19.17
N PRO A 214 9.86 -9.86 -18.05
CA PRO A 214 8.79 -8.95 -17.66
C PRO A 214 9.22 -7.47 -17.57
N LYS A 215 10.50 -7.22 -17.22
CA LYS A 215 11.10 -5.88 -17.22
C LYS A 215 11.02 -5.20 -18.59
N ASP A 216 11.20 -5.94 -19.68
CA ASP A 216 11.21 -5.38 -21.03
C ASP A 216 9.83 -4.89 -21.45
N VAL A 217 8.76 -5.52 -20.96
CA VAL A 217 7.38 -5.09 -21.21
C VAL A 217 7.16 -3.69 -20.66
N ILE A 218 7.50 -3.45 -19.39
CA ILE A 218 7.30 -2.12 -18.77
C ILE A 218 8.26 -1.07 -19.34
N LEU A 219 9.49 -1.45 -19.72
CA LEU A 219 10.41 -0.54 -20.42
C LEU A 219 9.87 -0.11 -21.78
N TYR A 220 9.27 -1.05 -22.53
CA TYR A 220 8.64 -0.74 -23.81
C TYR A 220 7.45 0.22 -23.65
N VAL A 221 6.57 -0.04 -22.66
CA VAL A 221 5.42 0.83 -22.38
C VAL A 221 5.86 2.23 -21.92
N ALA A 222 6.92 2.34 -21.13
CA ALA A 222 7.41 3.63 -20.63
C ALA A 222 8.15 4.46 -21.70
N GLY A 223 8.73 3.81 -22.71
CA GLY A 223 9.49 4.45 -23.78
C GLY A 223 8.70 4.71 -25.08
N ALA A 224 7.50 4.13 -25.20
CA ALA A 224 6.58 4.36 -26.32
C ALA A 224 5.79 5.66 -26.15
#